data_AF-A0A365ZKJ9-F1
#
_entry.id   AF-A0A365ZKJ9-F1
#
_cell.length_a   1.000
_cell.length_b   1.000
_cell.length_c   1.000
_cell.angle_alpha   90.00
_cell.angle_beta   90.00
_cell.angle_gamma   90.00
#
_symmetry.space_group_name_H-M   'P 1'
#
loop_
_entity.id
_entity.type
_entity.pdbx_description
1 polymer ?
#
loop_
_entity_poly.entity_id
_entity_poly.type
_entity_poly.pdbx_seq_one_letter_code
_entity_poly.pdbx_strand_id
1 'polypeptide(L)'
;MSAQAPAKGRPSAAKLRQRSWYQHPRWSRLVALVITALVIAQVTGEQGVRGDLFAALEANFTGSGVWIWLGIFLGIWLVREFAHDVIKAFTSSVKQEAARPVDSPRELTPSGGYSLARVHVWLPALIARTVRLGNATLRDNRNIRYAALGGLLIFLVLLPLMVTTRWQQVMVDQIGMFVLVAIGLNVVVGWAGMLDLGFIAFFAIGAYSAAYWTGGLPVEPPVELNNFLVIPLAVITCLIAGILLGAPTLRLRGDYLAIVTLGFHEIVYLTARNWNDVTGGTRGAPTDRFSVDLGFWSYEWGLDPQPYYWLQLAFVVAVLALFLRLEHSRVGRAWTAIREDEVAAAATGVDTVRFKLLAFAIGASTSGIAGVVYASKLGYINSEMFMVLLSVLALSYVVFGGMGSIPGVLLGTAILVWLPEALRDTVDPQDRYMYLGGLLVVMMIYRPQGLLPSRRRQRELKMAEESAGGADALGAQPGGAQG
;
A
#
# COMPACT_ATOMS: atom_id res chain seq x y z
N MET A 1 -10.42 69.42 -15.60
CA MET A 1 -10.71 68.58 -14.42
C MET A 1 -11.13 67.20 -14.89
N SER A 2 -10.22 66.23 -14.83
CA SER A 2 -10.54 64.81 -14.64
C SER A 2 -9.23 64.09 -14.28
N ALA A 3 -9.00 63.96 -12.97
CA ALA A 3 -7.86 63.26 -12.43
C ALA A 3 -8.05 61.75 -12.62
N GLN A 4 -7.17 61.10 -13.40
CA GLN A 4 -7.01 59.65 -13.35
C GLN A 4 -5.88 59.33 -12.38
N ALA A 5 -6.24 58.74 -11.25
CA ALA A 5 -5.32 58.23 -10.24
C ALA A 5 -4.45 57.09 -10.79
N PRO A 6 -3.18 56.96 -10.38
CA PRO A 6 -2.39 55.80 -10.73
C PRO A 6 -3.00 54.56 -10.07
N ALA A 7 -3.34 53.57 -10.90
CA ALA A 7 -3.84 52.28 -10.44
C ALA A 7 -2.83 51.66 -9.45
N LYS A 8 -3.22 51.57 -8.17
CA LYS A 8 -2.52 50.76 -7.17
C LYS A 8 -2.39 49.34 -7.73
N GLY A 9 -1.17 48.97 -8.10
CA GLY A 9 -0.85 47.62 -8.54
C GLY A 9 -1.35 46.61 -7.51
N ARG A 10 -2.34 45.80 -7.91
CA ARG A 10 -2.68 44.58 -7.17
C ARG A 10 -1.40 43.75 -7.13
N PRO A 11 -0.90 43.32 -5.96
CA PRO A 11 0.25 42.43 -5.92
C PRO A 11 -0.10 41.19 -6.73
N SER A 12 0.68 40.98 -7.79
CA SER A 12 0.62 39.79 -8.64
C SER A 12 0.48 38.55 -7.77
N ALA A 13 -0.53 37.73 -8.07
CA ALA A 13 -0.74 36.41 -7.48
C ALA A 13 0.52 35.51 -7.58
N ALA A 14 1.51 35.88 -8.41
CA ALA A 14 2.82 35.22 -8.47
C ALA A 14 3.66 35.37 -7.20
N LYS A 15 3.44 36.37 -6.34
CA LYS A 15 4.17 36.52 -5.06
C LYS A 15 3.68 35.58 -3.96
N LEU A 16 2.56 34.88 -4.15
CA LEU A 16 2.04 33.87 -3.23
C LEU A 16 2.34 32.43 -3.67
N ARG A 17 3.30 32.22 -4.59
CA ARG A 17 3.96 30.93 -4.68
C ARG A 17 4.79 30.76 -3.41
N GLN A 18 4.18 30.16 -2.38
CA GLN A 18 4.88 29.67 -1.20
C GLN A 18 6.12 28.92 -1.70
N ARG A 19 7.30 29.37 -1.27
CA ARG A 19 8.52 28.59 -1.45
C ARG A 19 8.21 27.18 -0.99
N SER A 20 8.43 26.20 -1.86
CA SER A 20 8.29 24.79 -1.50
C SER A 20 9.01 24.58 -0.17
N TRP A 21 8.39 23.89 0.79
CA TRP A 21 8.88 23.77 2.18
C TRP A 21 10.38 23.40 2.28
N TYR A 22 10.91 22.75 1.24
CA TYR A 22 12.31 22.39 1.02
C TYR A 22 13.30 23.57 0.89
N GLN A 23 12.83 24.75 0.50
CA GLN A 23 13.65 25.95 0.29
C GLN A 23 13.82 26.79 1.57
N HIS A 24 13.24 26.35 2.68
CA HIS A 24 13.37 27.02 3.97
C HIS A 24 14.70 26.66 4.68
N PRO A 25 15.32 27.60 5.42
CA PRO A 25 16.57 27.36 6.14
C PRO A 25 16.47 26.19 7.13
N ARG A 26 17.60 25.52 7.37
CA ARG A 26 17.72 24.27 8.15
C ARG A 26 17.00 24.34 9.51
N TRP A 27 17.15 25.48 10.19
CA TRP A 27 16.55 25.74 11.50
C TRP A 27 15.02 25.87 11.46
N SER A 28 14.46 26.55 10.47
CA SER A 28 12.99 26.62 10.34
C SER A 28 12.35 25.26 10.07
N ARG A 29 13.07 24.35 9.37
CA ARG A 29 12.62 22.98 9.16
C ARG A 29 12.72 22.13 10.44
N LEU A 30 13.79 22.29 11.21
CA LEU A 30 13.92 21.67 12.54
C LEU A 30 12.79 22.13 13.48
N VAL A 31 12.57 23.44 13.57
CA VAL A 31 11.51 24.01 14.41
C VAL A 31 10.14 23.49 13.99
N ALA A 32 9.84 23.44 12.70
CA ALA A 32 8.61 22.85 12.21
C ALA A 32 8.46 21.37 12.61
N LEU A 33 9.53 20.56 12.48
CA LEU A 33 9.49 19.14 12.85
C LEU A 33 9.38 18.93 14.36
N VAL A 34 10.00 19.79 15.18
CA VAL A 34 9.87 19.78 16.65
C VAL A 34 8.46 20.18 17.07
N ILE A 35 7.88 21.21 16.46
CA ILE A 35 6.49 21.62 16.72
C ILE A 35 5.53 20.49 16.33
N THR A 36 5.73 19.87 15.17
CA THR A 36 4.93 18.72 14.75
C THR A 36 5.08 17.55 15.72
N ALA A 37 6.29 17.23 16.17
CA ALA A 37 6.53 16.17 17.16
C ALA A 37 5.80 16.45 18.48
N LEU A 38 5.84 17.69 18.97
CA LEU A 38 5.16 18.11 20.19
C LEU A 38 3.64 18.03 20.03
N VAL A 39 3.10 18.53 18.92
CA VAL A 39 1.66 18.44 18.63
C VAL A 39 1.20 17.00 18.56
N ILE A 40 1.95 16.14 17.86
CA ILE A 40 1.60 14.73 17.75
C ILE A 40 1.67 14.05 19.11
N ALA A 41 2.72 14.29 19.89
CA ALA A 41 2.84 13.71 21.23
C ALA A 41 1.69 14.11 22.17
N GLN A 42 1.12 15.30 22.00
CA GLN A 42 -0.07 15.73 22.74
C GLN A 42 -1.36 15.08 22.23
N VAL A 43 -1.47 14.84 20.92
CA VAL A 43 -2.61 14.15 20.32
C VAL A 43 -2.61 12.66 20.65
N THR A 44 -1.44 12.05 20.81
CA THR A 44 -1.28 10.60 21.06
C THR A 44 -1.10 10.24 22.53
N GLY A 45 -1.00 11.22 23.42
CA GLY A 45 -0.78 10.99 24.83
C GLY A 45 -2.04 10.56 25.59
N GLU A 46 -1.89 10.17 26.86
CA GLU A 46 -3.02 9.71 27.67
C GLU A 46 -4.12 10.78 27.77
N GLN A 47 -5.35 10.40 27.45
CA GLN A 47 -6.51 11.24 27.74
C GLN A 47 -6.79 11.16 29.25
N GLY A 48 -6.55 12.26 29.96
CA GLY A 48 -6.75 12.32 31.40
C GLY A 48 -8.16 11.86 31.80
N VAL A 49 -8.22 10.84 32.67
CA VAL A 49 -9.45 10.17 33.15
C VAL A 49 -10.47 11.14 33.79
N ARG A 50 -10.06 12.37 34.13
CA ARG A 50 -10.88 13.36 34.85
C ARG A 50 -11.36 14.57 34.03
N GLY A 51 -11.12 14.62 32.72
CA GLY A 51 -11.51 15.78 31.89
C GLY A 51 -10.73 17.06 32.22
N ASP A 52 -9.62 16.96 32.95
CA ASP A 52 -8.76 18.07 33.31
C ASP A 52 -7.62 18.20 32.29
N LEU A 53 -7.66 19.27 31.50
CA LEU A 53 -6.73 19.55 30.40
C LEU A 53 -5.28 19.64 30.89
N PHE A 54 -5.05 20.19 32.09
CA PHE A 54 -3.71 20.41 32.62
C PHE A 54 -3.04 19.13 33.10
N ALA A 55 -3.81 18.19 33.66
CA ALA A 55 -3.30 16.87 34.06
C ALA A 55 -2.89 16.02 32.84
N ALA A 56 -3.66 16.08 31.75
CA ALA A 56 -3.32 15.40 30.50
C ALA A 56 -2.06 16.01 29.86
N LEU A 57 -1.94 17.35 29.86
CA LEU A 57 -0.73 18.03 29.41
C LEU A 57 0.50 17.63 30.23
N GLU A 58 0.39 17.61 31.55
CA GLU A 58 1.50 17.24 32.44
C GLU A 58 1.94 15.78 32.21
N ALA A 59 0.99 14.83 32.14
CA ALA A 59 1.29 13.43 31.86
C ALA A 59 1.94 13.24 30.48
N ASN A 60 1.48 13.96 29.46
CA ASN A 60 2.03 13.87 28.11
C ASN A 60 3.45 14.46 28.01
N PHE A 61 3.72 15.57 28.70
CA PHE A 61 5.05 16.18 28.72
C PHE A 61 6.07 15.44 29.61
N THR A 62 5.61 14.75 30.65
CA THR A 62 6.46 13.96 31.54
C THR A 62 6.62 12.50 31.09
N GLY A 63 5.72 12.01 30.25
CA GLY A 63 5.74 10.67 29.68
C GLY A 63 6.82 10.43 28.62
N SER A 64 7.04 9.16 28.28
CA SER A 64 8.00 8.73 27.26
C SER A 64 7.60 9.13 25.83
N GLY A 65 6.30 9.35 25.58
CA GLY A 65 5.75 9.66 24.25
C GLY A 65 6.33 10.91 23.59
N VAL A 66 6.49 12.01 24.34
CA VAL A 66 7.11 13.25 23.80
C VAL A 66 8.54 13.02 23.38
N TRP A 67 9.32 12.30 24.17
CA TRP A 67 10.72 12.01 23.86
C TRP A 67 10.88 11.06 22.67
N ILE A 68 9.97 10.08 22.52
CA ILE A 68 9.93 9.19 21.35
C ILE A 68 9.67 10.01 20.08
N TRP A 69 8.65 10.87 20.09
CA TRP A 69 8.30 11.69 18.94
C TRP A 69 9.37 12.70 18.58
N LEU A 70 9.92 13.40 19.57
CA LEU A 70 11.06 14.28 19.37
C LEU A 70 12.25 13.50 18.78
N GLY A 71 12.54 12.30 19.29
CA GLY A 71 13.59 11.43 18.77
C GLY A 71 13.37 11.04 17.31
N ILE A 72 12.16 10.62 16.93
CA ILE A 72 11.82 10.24 15.55
C ILE A 72 11.98 11.44 14.61
N PHE A 73 11.38 12.58 14.93
CA PHE A 73 11.42 13.77 14.07
C PHE A 73 12.81 14.40 14.00
N LEU A 74 13.57 14.38 15.10
CA LEU A 74 14.97 14.77 15.11
C LEU A 74 15.82 13.82 14.28
N GLY A 75 15.57 12.50 14.36
CA GLY A 75 16.21 11.49 13.52
C GLY A 75 15.92 11.71 12.03
N ILE A 76 14.66 11.97 11.68
CA ILE A 76 14.26 12.33 10.31
C ILE A 76 14.99 13.59 9.84
N TRP A 77 15.03 14.62 10.67
CA TRP A 77 15.74 15.86 10.35
C TRP A 77 17.24 15.61 10.15
N LEU A 78 17.86 14.85 11.04
CA LEU A 78 19.31 14.61 11.05
C LEU A 78 19.74 13.76 9.85
N VAL A 79 19.02 12.67 9.57
CA VAL A 79 19.26 11.85 8.37
C VAL A 79 19.01 12.67 7.10
N ARG A 80 17.98 13.51 7.06
CA ARG A 80 17.71 14.34 5.88
C ARG A 80 18.74 15.46 5.68
N GLU A 81 19.20 16.12 6.73
CA GLU A 81 20.07 17.29 6.55
C GLU A 81 21.54 16.91 6.39
N PHE A 82 21.96 15.80 7.01
CA PHE A 82 23.36 15.39 7.02
C PHE A 82 23.62 14.12 6.22
N ALA A 83 22.68 13.18 6.20
CA ALA A 83 22.86 11.94 5.45
C ALA A 83 22.26 11.98 4.04
N HIS A 84 21.41 12.96 3.69
CA HIS A 84 20.77 12.97 2.36
C HIS A 84 21.79 13.08 1.22
N ASP A 85 22.77 13.98 1.32
CA ASP A 85 23.78 14.13 0.27
C ASP A 85 24.68 12.90 0.18
N VAL A 86 25.03 12.30 1.32
CA VAL A 86 25.81 11.06 1.39
C VAL A 86 25.02 9.87 0.81
N ILE A 87 23.75 9.72 1.16
CA ILE A 87 22.85 8.67 0.67
C ILE A 87 22.59 8.86 -0.83
N LYS A 88 22.37 10.11 -1.28
CA LYS A 88 22.14 10.44 -2.69
C LYS A 88 23.40 10.21 -3.51
N ALA A 89 24.57 10.59 -3.01
CA ALA A 89 25.86 10.30 -3.63
C ALA A 89 26.15 8.79 -3.66
N PHE A 90 25.82 8.07 -2.59
CA PHE A 90 25.98 6.62 -2.52
C PHE A 90 25.06 5.92 -3.52
N THR A 91 23.76 6.23 -3.52
CA THR A 91 22.77 5.62 -4.43
C THR A 91 23.00 6.01 -5.88
N SER A 92 23.43 7.24 -6.17
CA SER A 92 23.81 7.66 -7.52
C SER A 92 25.08 6.92 -7.99
N SER A 93 26.07 6.73 -7.10
CA SER A 93 27.28 5.94 -7.39
C SER A 93 26.94 4.48 -7.68
N VAL A 94 26.08 3.84 -6.87
CA VAL A 94 25.57 2.47 -7.14
C VAL A 94 24.90 2.40 -8.50
N LYS A 95 24.07 3.40 -8.83
CA LYS A 95 23.29 3.42 -10.07
C LYS A 95 24.15 3.69 -11.32
N GLN A 96 25.12 4.60 -11.22
CA GLN A 96 26.09 4.87 -12.28
C GLN A 96 26.97 3.65 -12.52
N GLU A 97 27.48 3.03 -11.46
CA GLU A 97 28.29 1.82 -11.55
C GLU A 97 27.47 0.63 -12.08
N ALA A 98 26.19 0.53 -11.71
CA ALA A 98 25.25 -0.43 -12.25
C ALA A 98 24.81 -0.15 -13.70
N ALA A 99 25.12 1.02 -14.28
CA ALA A 99 24.78 1.41 -15.66
C ALA A 99 25.95 1.36 -16.68
N ARG A 100 27.23 1.27 -16.25
CA ARG A 100 28.41 1.17 -17.14
C ARG A 100 28.45 -0.06 -18.08
N PRO A 101 28.83 0.03 -19.36
CA PRO A 101 28.94 -1.15 -20.24
C PRO A 101 29.89 -2.23 -19.69
N VAL A 102 29.57 -3.51 -19.95
CA VAL A 102 30.29 -4.69 -19.41
C VAL A 102 31.78 -4.67 -19.77
N ASP A 103 32.13 -4.11 -20.93
CA ASP A 103 33.48 -4.13 -21.49
C ASP A 103 34.33 -2.89 -21.14
N SER A 104 33.90 -2.07 -20.17
CA SER A 104 34.70 -0.93 -19.73
C SER A 104 35.89 -1.39 -18.88
N PRO A 105 37.16 -1.12 -19.29
CA PRO A 105 38.32 -1.48 -18.50
C PRO A 105 38.28 -0.75 -17.16
N ARG A 106 38.51 -1.48 -16.07
CA ARG A 106 38.72 -0.86 -14.76
C ARG A 106 40.20 -0.57 -14.58
N GLU A 107 40.55 0.69 -14.29
CA GLU A 107 41.75 0.98 -13.50
C GLU A 107 41.49 0.52 -12.05
N LEU A 108 41.58 -0.78 -11.81
CA LEU A 108 41.71 -1.31 -10.46
C LEU A 108 43.17 -1.16 -10.08
N THR A 109 43.54 -0.07 -9.41
CA THR A 109 44.80 0.00 -8.67
C THR A 109 44.64 -0.86 -7.41
N PRO A 110 45.23 -2.07 -7.32
CA PRO A 110 45.12 -2.93 -6.16
C PRO A 110 46.39 -2.68 -5.32
N SER A 111 46.51 -1.51 -4.73
CA SER A 111 47.61 -1.23 -3.79
C SER A 111 47.10 -0.36 -2.63
N GLY A 112 46.70 -1.05 -1.56
CA GLY A 112 46.54 -0.43 -0.24
C GLY A 112 45.24 -0.76 0.48
N GLY A 113 45.35 -1.68 1.44
CA GLY A 113 44.58 -1.86 2.68
C GLY A 113 43.09 -1.50 2.74
N TYR A 114 42.30 -2.42 3.27
CA TYR A 114 40.92 -2.19 3.73
C TYR A 114 40.89 -1.15 4.87
N SER A 115 40.95 0.13 4.52
CA SER A 115 40.79 1.25 5.45
C SER A 115 39.31 1.61 5.56
N LEU A 116 38.82 1.76 6.79
CA LEU A 116 37.44 2.21 7.10
C LEU A 116 37.08 3.53 6.40
N ALA A 117 38.07 4.36 6.04
CA ALA A 117 37.87 5.61 5.31
C ALA A 117 37.35 5.43 3.87
N ARG A 118 37.52 4.24 3.25
CA ARG A 118 37.11 3.95 1.85
C ARG A 118 35.86 3.07 1.72
N VAL A 119 35.14 2.82 2.83
CA VAL A 119 33.87 2.04 2.82
C VAL A 119 32.83 2.68 1.88
N HIS A 120 32.82 4.01 1.78
CA HIS A 120 31.93 4.76 0.88
C HIS A 120 32.18 4.52 -0.62
N VAL A 121 33.31 3.93 -1.02
CA VAL A 121 33.65 3.62 -2.43
C VAL A 121 33.48 2.14 -2.75
N TRP A 122 33.93 1.25 -1.86
CA TRP A 122 33.93 -0.20 -2.12
C TRP A 122 32.56 -0.85 -1.89
N LEU A 123 31.82 -0.43 -0.85
CA LEU A 123 30.50 -0.98 -0.53
C LEU A 123 29.45 -0.74 -1.63
N PRO A 124 29.31 0.48 -2.20
CA PRO A 124 28.36 0.70 -3.29
C PRO A 124 28.78 -0.03 -4.57
N ALA A 125 30.08 -0.15 -4.87
CA ALA A 125 30.56 -0.92 -6.01
C ALA A 125 30.30 -2.43 -5.86
N LEU A 126 30.40 -2.97 -4.64
CA LEU A 126 30.14 -4.37 -4.34
C LEU A 126 28.64 -4.69 -4.41
N ILE A 127 27.79 -3.83 -3.84
CA ILE A 127 26.32 -3.93 -3.95
C ILE A 127 25.87 -3.75 -5.42
N ALA A 128 26.43 -2.76 -6.12
CA ALA A 128 26.15 -2.57 -7.55
C ALA A 128 26.54 -3.81 -8.36
N ARG A 129 27.68 -4.44 -8.04
CA ARG A 129 28.15 -5.66 -8.71
C ARG A 129 27.23 -6.86 -8.43
N THR A 130 26.81 -7.10 -7.19
CA THR A 130 25.91 -8.21 -6.85
C THR A 130 24.53 -8.02 -7.49
N VAL A 131 23.98 -6.80 -7.41
CA VAL A 131 22.69 -6.46 -8.03
C VAL A 131 22.78 -6.51 -9.56
N ARG A 132 23.87 -6.04 -10.16
CA ARG A 132 24.10 -6.07 -11.61
C ARG A 132 24.29 -7.48 -12.14
N LEU A 133 25.12 -8.29 -11.49
CA LEU A 133 25.34 -9.68 -11.88
C LEU A 133 24.02 -10.43 -11.80
N GLY A 134 23.30 -10.35 -10.67
CA GLY A 134 21.99 -10.97 -10.51
C GLY A 134 20.96 -10.49 -11.54
N ASN A 135 20.82 -9.18 -11.74
CA ASN A 135 19.86 -8.64 -12.71
C ASN A 135 20.21 -8.95 -14.16
N ALA A 136 21.49 -8.97 -14.55
CA ALA A 136 21.92 -9.32 -15.90
C ALA A 136 21.67 -10.82 -16.17
N THR A 137 22.02 -11.70 -15.22
CA THR A 137 21.76 -13.15 -15.38
C THR A 137 20.26 -13.48 -15.42
N LEU A 138 19.45 -12.82 -14.58
CA LEU A 138 17.99 -13.00 -14.56
C LEU A 138 17.29 -12.40 -15.79
N ARG A 139 17.82 -11.33 -16.38
CA ARG A 139 17.18 -10.62 -17.49
C ARG A 139 17.44 -11.27 -18.85
N ASP A 140 18.66 -11.73 -19.10
CA ASP A 140 19.06 -12.29 -20.41
C ASP A 140 18.68 -13.76 -20.56
N ASN A 141 18.69 -14.54 -19.47
CA ASN A 141 18.38 -15.97 -19.52
C ASN A 141 17.00 -16.29 -18.98
N ARG A 142 16.06 -16.55 -19.89
CA ARG A 142 14.69 -17.01 -19.58
C ARG A 142 14.67 -18.20 -18.61
N ASN A 143 15.60 -19.13 -18.75
CA ASN A 143 15.71 -20.32 -17.91
C ASN A 143 16.13 -19.99 -16.46
N ILE A 144 17.06 -19.05 -16.26
CA ILE A 144 17.50 -18.61 -14.93
C ILE A 144 16.37 -17.84 -14.23
N ARG A 145 15.57 -17.09 -14.99
CA ARG A 145 14.40 -16.38 -14.48
C ARG A 145 13.31 -17.35 -14.00
N TYR A 146 13.02 -18.40 -14.77
CA TYR A 146 12.10 -19.45 -14.32
C TYR A 146 12.68 -20.27 -13.16
N ALA A 147 13.99 -20.54 -13.14
CA ALA A 147 14.65 -21.20 -12.02
C ALA A 147 14.58 -20.36 -10.73
N ALA A 148 14.76 -19.03 -10.80
CA ALA A 148 14.63 -18.14 -9.65
C ALA A 148 13.18 -18.03 -9.15
N LEU A 149 12.21 -17.95 -10.06
CA LEU A 149 10.78 -17.99 -9.70
C LEU A 149 10.39 -19.35 -9.09
N GLY A 150 10.90 -20.44 -9.65
CA GLY A 150 10.73 -21.79 -9.11
C GLY A 150 11.35 -21.93 -7.72
N GLY A 151 12.57 -21.42 -7.54
CA GLY A 151 13.26 -21.40 -6.24
C GLY A 151 12.51 -20.57 -5.20
N LEU A 152 11.96 -19.40 -5.59
CA LEU A 152 11.12 -18.59 -4.72
C LEU A 152 9.82 -19.33 -4.33
N LEU A 153 9.18 -20.00 -5.29
CA LEU A 153 7.96 -20.78 -5.03
C LEU A 153 8.25 -21.97 -4.11
N ILE A 154 9.34 -22.69 -4.33
CA ILE A 154 9.80 -23.78 -3.45
C ILE A 154 10.07 -23.24 -2.05
N PHE A 155 10.77 -22.10 -1.94
CA PHE A 155 11.01 -21.45 -0.66
C PHE A 155 9.69 -21.13 0.05
N LEU A 156 8.70 -20.53 -0.63
CA LEU A 156 7.40 -20.22 -0.04
C LEU A 156 6.63 -21.48 0.40
N VAL A 157 6.69 -22.56 -0.38
CA VAL A 157 6.03 -23.85 -0.02
C VAL A 157 6.66 -24.48 1.22
N LEU A 158 7.99 -24.38 1.36
CA LEU A 158 8.74 -24.92 2.49
C LEU A 158 8.75 -23.99 3.71
N LEU A 159 8.48 -22.70 3.52
CA LEU A 159 8.49 -21.67 4.56
C LEU A 159 7.71 -22.09 5.83
N PRO A 160 6.44 -22.56 5.78
CA PRO A 160 5.72 -22.92 7.01
C PRO A 160 6.43 -24.01 7.82
N LEU A 161 7.19 -24.91 7.19
CA LEU A 161 7.92 -25.97 7.88
C LEU A 161 9.13 -25.44 8.67
N MET A 162 9.62 -24.24 8.35
CA MET A 162 10.80 -23.64 8.96
C MET A 162 10.46 -22.68 10.11
N VAL A 163 9.18 -22.38 10.33
CA VAL A 163 8.75 -21.35 11.28
C VAL A 163 7.80 -21.93 12.31
N THR A 164 7.84 -21.39 13.53
CA THR A 164 6.98 -21.77 14.65
C THR A 164 5.48 -21.58 14.33
N THR A 165 4.62 -22.34 15.00
CA THR A 165 3.15 -22.28 14.86
C THR A 165 2.56 -20.88 14.99
N ARG A 166 3.07 -20.04 15.90
CA ARG A 166 2.63 -18.63 16.05
C ARG A 166 2.76 -17.86 14.73
N TRP A 167 3.92 -17.94 14.10
CA TRP A 167 4.16 -17.25 12.83
C TRP A 167 3.40 -17.89 11.67
N GLN A 168 3.19 -19.21 11.68
CA GLN A 168 2.31 -19.84 10.69
C GLN A 168 0.89 -19.24 10.75
N GLN A 169 0.34 -19.03 11.95
CA GLN A 169 -0.96 -18.36 12.12
C GLN A 169 -0.94 -16.92 11.57
N VAL A 170 0.08 -16.13 11.90
CA VAL A 170 0.22 -14.75 11.41
C VAL A 170 0.30 -14.71 9.88
N MET A 171 1.02 -15.66 9.28
CA MET A 171 1.15 -15.74 7.83
C MET A 171 -0.18 -16.01 7.14
N VAL A 172 -1.05 -16.83 7.75
CA VAL A 172 -2.36 -17.15 7.19
C VAL A 172 -3.38 -16.03 7.46
N ASP A 173 -3.50 -15.66 8.73
CA ASP A 173 -4.59 -14.83 9.25
C ASP A 173 -4.45 -13.37 8.85
N GLN A 174 -3.21 -12.91 8.75
CA GLN A 174 -2.92 -11.51 8.46
C GLN A 174 -2.26 -11.37 7.10
N ILE A 175 -1.06 -11.96 6.91
CA ILE A 175 -0.25 -11.68 5.71
C ILE A 175 -0.95 -12.17 4.44
N GLY A 176 -1.33 -13.45 4.39
CA GLY A 176 -1.95 -14.03 3.20
C GLY A 176 -3.28 -13.38 2.86
N MET A 177 -4.09 -13.03 3.88
CA MET A 177 -5.39 -12.38 3.70
C MET A 177 -5.20 -10.99 3.11
N PHE A 178 -4.37 -10.16 3.75
CA PHE A 178 -4.12 -8.81 3.27
C PHE A 178 -3.39 -8.79 1.94
N VAL A 179 -2.62 -9.83 1.60
CA VAL A 179 -2.00 -9.97 0.27
C VAL A 179 -3.09 -10.09 -0.80
N LEU A 180 -4.10 -10.94 -0.61
CA LEU A 180 -5.20 -11.07 -1.56
C LEU A 180 -5.98 -9.76 -1.71
N VAL A 181 -6.32 -9.11 -0.59
CA VAL A 181 -6.98 -7.80 -0.58
C VAL A 181 -6.13 -6.75 -1.30
N ALA A 182 -4.83 -6.69 -1.00
CA ALA A 182 -3.92 -5.70 -1.57
C ALA A 182 -3.70 -5.89 -3.07
N ILE A 183 -3.69 -7.13 -3.58
CA ILE A 183 -3.65 -7.38 -5.03
C ILE A 183 -4.88 -6.80 -5.71
N GLY A 184 -6.08 -7.03 -5.16
CA GLY A 184 -7.33 -6.48 -5.68
C GLY A 184 -7.36 -4.95 -5.63
N LEU A 185 -6.96 -4.37 -4.50
CA LEU A 185 -6.92 -2.93 -4.31
C LEU A 185 -5.91 -2.25 -5.25
N ASN A 186 -4.79 -2.93 -5.53
CA ASN A 186 -3.77 -2.42 -6.46
C ASN A 186 -4.30 -2.30 -7.90
N VAL A 187 -5.38 -2.96 -8.27
CA VAL A 187 -6.01 -2.76 -9.59
C VAL A 187 -6.75 -1.44 -9.64
N VAL A 188 -7.55 -1.15 -8.61
CA VAL A 188 -8.34 0.08 -8.52
C VAL A 188 -7.41 1.30 -8.34
N VAL A 189 -6.53 1.24 -7.34
CA VAL A 189 -5.66 2.36 -6.97
C VAL A 189 -4.41 2.40 -7.84
N GLY A 190 -3.77 1.24 -8.05
CA GLY A 190 -2.46 1.15 -8.68
C GLY A 190 -2.51 1.19 -10.21
N TRP A 191 -3.51 0.60 -10.86
CA TRP A 191 -3.60 0.57 -12.33
C TRP A 191 -4.59 1.60 -12.87
N ALA A 192 -5.82 1.63 -12.35
CA ALA A 192 -6.85 2.58 -12.80
C ALA A 192 -6.69 3.98 -12.20
N GLY A 193 -5.92 4.15 -11.12
CA GLY A 193 -5.62 5.45 -10.53
C GLY A 193 -6.77 6.05 -9.71
N MET A 194 -7.70 5.22 -9.23
CA MET A 194 -8.87 5.63 -8.47
C MET A 194 -8.62 5.39 -6.98
N LEU A 195 -8.79 6.41 -6.15
CA LEU A 195 -8.65 6.26 -4.71
C LEU A 195 -9.88 5.55 -4.13
N ASP A 196 -9.69 4.38 -3.55
CA ASP A 196 -10.72 3.59 -2.88
C ASP A 196 -10.31 3.35 -1.43
N LEU A 197 -10.97 4.05 -0.52
CA LEU A 197 -10.79 3.95 0.92
C LEU A 197 -11.81 3.03 1.57
N GLY A 198 -12.78 2.52 0.80
CA GLY A 198 -13.85 1.64 1.27
C GLY A 198 -13.64 0.16 0.96
N PHE A 199 -12.45 -0.23 0.51
CA PHE A 199 -12.22 -1.51 -0.14
C PHE A 199 -12.54 -2.75 0.72
N ILE A 200 -12.44 -2.65 2.05
CA ILE A 200 -12.81 -3.74 2.98
C ILE A 200 -14.32 -3.99 3.01
N ALA A 201 -15.14 -3.09 2.50
CA ALA A 201 -16.57 -3.35 2.32
C ALA A 201 -16.82 -4.57 1.43
N PHE A 202 -16.05 -4.72 0.34
CA PHE A 202 -16.13 -5.88 -0.54
C PHE A 202 -15.63 -7.16 0.14
N PHE A 203 -14.61 -7.04 0.98
CA PHE A 203 -14.13 -8.14 1.81
C PHE A 203 -15.21 -8.61 2.80
N ALA A 204 -15.92 -7.66 3.43
CA ALA A 204 -17.06 -7.96 4.30
C ALA A 204 -18.20 -8.65 3.53
N ILE A 205 -18.58 -8.14 2.35
CA ILE A 205 -19.60 -8.75 1.50
C ILE A 205 -19.22 -10.19 1.13
N GLY A 206 -17.95 -10.46 0.82
CA GLY A 206 -17.46 -11.82 0.56
C GLY A 206 -17.55 -12.74 1.78
N ALA A 207 -17.17 -12.24 2.96
CA ALA A 207 -17.26 -12.99 4.21
C ALA A 207 -18.72 -13.31 4.59
N TYR A 208 -19.62 -12.33 4.49
CA TYR A 208 -21.05 -12.54 4.72
C TYR A 208 -21.70 -13.42 3.65
N SER A 209 -21.18 -13.42 2.41
CA SER A 209 -21.61 -14.38 1.39
C SER A 209 -21.26 -15.81 1.82
N ALA A 210 -20.09 -16.03 2.43
CA ALA A 210 -19.76 -17.34 2.99
C ALA A 210 -20.69 -17.74 4.13
N ALA A 211 -20.88 -16.87 5.13
CA ALA A 211 -21.80 -17.15 6.23
C ALA A 211 -23.24 -17.43 5.76
N TYR A 212 -23.72 -16.75 4.72
CA TYR A 212 -25.04 -16.99 4.14
C TYR A 212 -25.15 -18.38 3.51
N TRP A 213 -24.24 -18.72 2.60
CA TRP A 213 -24.33 -19.97 1.83
C TRP A 213 -23.95 -21.22 2.62
N THR A 214 -23.23 -21.07 3.75
CA THR A 214 -22.98 -22.17 4.69
C THR A 214 -24.06 -22.29 5.77
N GLY A 215 -25.19 -21.58 5.66
CA GLY A 215 -26.29 -21.68 6.64
C GLY A 215 -26.00 -21.06 8.01
N GLY A 216 -24.97 -20.22 8.12
CA GLY A 216 -24.58 -19.59 9.40
C GLY A 216 -25.39 -18.34 9.76
N LEU A 217 -26.15 -17.78 8.82
CA LEU A 217 -26.98 -16.60 9.05
C LEU A 217 -28.40 -16.98 9.51
N PRO A 218 -29.13 -16.06 10.19
CA PRO A 218 -30.52 -16.30 10.58
C PRO A 218 -31.46 -16.54 9.39
N VAL A 219 -31.10 -16.05 8.21
CA VAL A 219 -31.80 -16.33 6.96
C VAL A 219 -31.16 -17.53 6.30
N GLU A 220 -31.92 -18.61 6.20
CA GLU A 220 -31.48 -19.86 5.59
C GLU A 220 -31.30 -19.70 4.07
N PRO A 221 -30.19 -20.19 3.49
CA PRO A 221 -30.01 -20.26 2.05
C PRO A 221 -30.91 -21.36 1.45
N PRO A 222 -31.24 -21.28 0.15
CA PRO A 222 -32.01 -22.34 -0.51
C PRO A 222 -31.24 -23.67 -0.58
N VAL A 223 -29.91 -23.63 -0.52
CA VAL A 223 -29.03 -24.79 -0.50
C VAL A 223 -27.79 -24.44 0.31
N GLU A 224 -27.39 -25.32 1.22
CA GLU A 224 -26.11 -25.21 1.92
C GLU A 224 -24.98 -25.67 1.00
N LEU A 225 -23.98 -24.82 0.84
CA LEU A 225 -22.87 -25.04 -0.07
C LEU A 225 -21.55 -25.07 0.69
N ASN A 226 -20.67 -25.95 0.24
CA ASN A 226 -19.29 -25.93 0.66
C ASN A 226 -18.61 -24.62 0.25
N ASN A 227 -17.73 -24.09 1.10
CA ASN A 227 -16.98 -22.87 0.86
C ASN A 227 -16.24 -22.81 -0.49
N PHE A 228 -15.81 -23.94 -1.06
CA PHE A 228 -15.23 -23.94 -2.42
C PHE A 228 -16.24 -23.50 -3.50
N LEU A 229 -17.51 -23.90 -3.36
CA LEU A 229 -18.61 -23.52 -4.26
C LEU A 229 -19.16 -22.13 -3.94
N VAL A 230 -18.96 -21.64 -2.71
CA VAL A 230 -19.27 -20.26 -2.33
C VAL A 230 -18.36 -19.26 -3.06
N ILE A 231 -17.08 -19.60 -3.33
CA ILE A 231 -16.12 -18.66 -3.94
C ILE A 231 -16.67 -18.02 -5.24
N PRO A 232 -17.15 -18.77 -6.24
CA PRO A 232 -17.78 -18.18 -7.43
C PRO A 232 -18.97 -17.27 -7.12
N LEU A 233 -19.81 -17.64 -6.15
CA LEU A 233 -20.98 -16.85 -5.76
C LEU A 233 -20.56 -15.54 -5.08
N ALA A 234 -19.58 -15.59 -4.18
CA ALA A 234 -18.99 -14.42 -3.54
C ALA A 234 -18.29 -13.50 -4.56
N VAL A 235 -17.63 -14.08 -5.57
CA VAL A 235 -17.06 -13.32 -6.70
C VAL A 235 -18.16 -12.57 -7.45
N ILE A 236 -19.30 -13.22 -7.73
CA ILE A 236 -20.42 -12.59 -8.43
C ILE A 236 -21.07 -11.50 -7.57
N THR A 237 -21.34 -11.75 -6.28
CA THR A 237 -21.93 -10.74 -5.39
C THR A 237 -21.03 -9.52 -5.24
N CYS A 238 -19.72 -9.73 -5.08
CA CYS A 238 -18.76 -8.64 -4.99
C CYS A 238 -18.57 -7.92 -6.34
N LEU A 239 -18.65 -8.63 -7.47
CA LEU A 239 -18.63 -8.01 -8.80
C LEU A 239 -19.83 -7.07 -8.96
N ILE A 240 -21.03 -7.52 -8.59
CA ILE A 240 -22.25 -6.71 -8.62
C ILE A 240 -22.12 -5.52 -7.68
N ALA A 241 -21.66 -5.71 -6.45
CA ALA A 241 -21.43 -4.64 -5.50
C ALA A 241 -20.41 -3.61 -6.02
N GLY A 242 -19.33 -4.05 -6.65
CA GLY A 242 -18.33 -3.20 -7.28
C GLY A 242 -18.90 -2.37 -8.43
N ILE A 243 -19.77 -2.94 -9.26
CA ILE A 243 -20.48 -2.20 -10.32
C ILE A 243 -21.48 -1.21 -9.72
N LEU A 244 -22.22 -1.63 -8.68
CA LEU A 244 -23.22 -0.80 -8.01
C LEU A 244 -22.59 0.42 -7.33
N LEU A 245 -21.42 0.26 -6.72
CA LEU A 245 -20.62 1.39 -6.22
C LEU A 245 -19.99 2.20 -7.36
N GLY A 246 -19.45 1.51 -8.37
CA GLY A 246 -18.76 2.12 -9.50
C GLY A 246 -19.67 3.06 -10.28
N ALA A 247 -20.90 2.65 -10.61
CA ALA A 247 -21.83 3.38 -11.48
C ALA A 247 -22.13 4.83 -11.04
N PRO A 248 -22.55 5.10 -9.78
CA PRO A 248 -22.78 6.47 -9.33
C PRO A 248 -21.48 7.26 -9.15
N THR A 249 -20.36 6.59 -8.88
CA THR A 249 -19.07 7.23 -8.60
C THR A 249 -18.28 7.62 -9.85
N LEU A 250 -18.70 7.18 -11.05
CA LEU A 250 -18.04 7.49 -12.33
C LEU A 250 -17.85 8.99 -12.60
N ARG A 251 -18.73 9.83 -12.05
CA ARG A 251 -18.69 11.30 -12.21
C ARG A 251 -17.74 11.98 -11.23
N LEU A 252 -17.26 11.25 -10.21
CA LEU A 252 -16.41 11.76 -9.16
C LEU A 252 -14.94 11.53 -9.48
N ARG A 253 -14.07 12.41 -8.99
CA ARG A 253 -12.62 12.36 -9.22
C ARG A 253 -11.88 12.64 -7.92
N GLY A 254 -10.71 12.03 -7.80
CA GLY A 254 -9.78 12.25 -6.68
C GLY A 254 -10.45 12.03 -5.33
N ASP A 255 -10.41 13.05 -4.47
CA ASP A 255 -10.83 12.97 -3.08
C ASP A 255 -12.34 12.74 -2.93
N TYR A 256 -13.17 13.23 -3.86
CA TYR A 256 -14.62 12.99 -3.83
C TYR A 256 -14.96 11.51 -4.00
N LEU A 257 -14.20 10.80 -4.84
CA LEU A 257 -14.37 9.36 -5.02
C LEU A 257 -14.06 8.64 -3.71
N ALA A 258 -12.98 9.03 -3.04
CA ALA A 258 -12.55 8.43 -1.79
C ALA A 258 -13.59 8.60 -0.68
N ILE A 259 -14.18 9.78 -0.54
CA ILE A 259 -15.24 10.06 0.43
C ILE A 259 -16.45 9.15 0.19
N VAL A 260 -16.86 8.95 -1.07
CA VAL A 260 -18.00 8.07 -1.37
C VAL A 260 -17.68 6.60 -1.11
N THR A 261 -16.46 6.15 -1.39
CA THR A 261 -16.05 4.78 -1.05
C THR A 261 -16.03 4.55 0.46
N LEU A 262 -15.58 5.52 1.27
CA LEU A 262 -15.67 5.47 2.73
C LEU A 262 -17.13 5.39 3.19
N GLY A 263 -18.01 6.21 2.61
CA GLY A 263 -19.44 6.18 2.93
C GLY A 263 -20.07 4.83 2.59
N PHE A 264 -19.72 4.25 1.45
CA PHE A 264 -20.17 2.90 1.08
C PHE A 264 -19.71 1.85 2.09
N HIS A 265 -18.45 1.91 2.52
CA HIS A 265 -17.96 1.02 3.56
C HIS A 265 -18.72 1.18 4.87
N GLU A 266 -18.97 2.41 5.31
CA GLU A 266 -19.72 2.67 6.54
C GLU A 266 -21.16 2.17 6.43
N ILE A 267 -21.80 2.30 5.26
CA ILE A 267 -23.13 1.72 4.99
C ILE A 267 -23.08 0.19 5.15
N VAL A 268 -22.11 -0.49 4.54
CA VAL A 268 -21.97 -1.95 4.65
C VAL A 268 -21.71 -2.36 6.11
N TYR A 269 -20.81 -1.67 6.80
CA TYR A 269 -20.47 -1.92 8.19
C TYR A 269 -21.67 -1.74 9.13
N LEU A 270 -22.37 -0.61 9.04
CA LEU A 270 -23.56 -0.32 9.86
C LEU A 270 -24.71 -1.26 9.54
N THR A 271 -24.87 -1.65 8.28
CA THR A 271 -25.87 -2.64 7.86
C THR A 271 -25.55 -4.00 8.50
N ALA A 272 -24.30 -4.45 8.39
CA ALA A 272 -23.82 -5.68 9.01
C ALA A 272 -23.99 -5.68 10.54
N ARG A 273 -23.78 -4.53 11.19
CA ARG A 273 -23.88 -4.38 12.65
C ARG A 273 -25.31 -4.31 13.17
N ASN A 274 -26.22 -3.62 12.48
CA ASN A 274 -27.56 -3.34 12.98
C ASN A 274 -28.63 -4.31 12.46
N TRP A 275 -28.41 -4.99 11.34
CA TRP A 275 -29.42 -5.84 10.70
C TRP A 275 -29.47 -7.25 11.31
N ASN A 276 -29.89 -7.33 12.57
CA ASN A 276 -29.88 -8.57 13.36
C ASN A 276 -30.58 -9.75 12.66
N ASP A 277 -31.73 -9.50 12.02
CA ASP A 277 -32.56 -10.54 11.42
C ASP A 277 -31.95 -11.17 10.16
N VAL A 278 -30.96 -10.53 9.54
CA VAL A 278 -30.35 -11.00 8.29
C VAL A 278 -28.87 -11.32 8.47
N THR A 279 -28.12 -10.45 9.15
CA THR A 279 -26.66 -10.56 9.27
C THR A 279 -26.21 -11.16 10.61
N GLY A 280 -27.13 -11.40 11.55
CA GLY A 280 -26.79 -11.71 12.94
C GLY A 280 -26.29 -10.51 13.76
N GLY A 281 -26.17 -9.33 13.13
CA GLY A 281 -25.79 -8.08 13.79
C GLY A 281 -24.45 -8.13 14.52
N THR A 282 -24.46 -7.76 15.80
CA THR A 282 -23.29 -7.83 16.69
C THR A 282 -23.01 -9.24 17.22
N ARG A 283 -23.98 -10.16 17.14
CA ARG A 283 -23.80 -11.57 17.56
C ARG A 283 -22.93 -12.37 16.60
N GLY A 284 -22.66 -11.82 15.42
CA GLY A 284 -21.93 -12.49 14.36
C GLY A 284 -22.66 -13.70 13.79
N ALA A 285 -21.93 -14.45 12.96
CA ALA A 285 -22.43 -15.62 12.27
C ALA A 285 -21.34 -16.69 12.23
N PRO A 286 -21.63 -17.95 12.61
CA PRO A 286 -20.74 -19.06 12.33
C PRO A 286 -20.56 -19.23 10.81
N THR A 287 -19.46 -19.84 10.41
CA THR A 287 -19.21 -20.18 9.01
C THR A 287 -18.52 -21.53 8.99
N ASP A 288 -18.91 -22.39 8.05
CA ASP A 288 -18.24 -23.66 7.90
C ASP A 288 -16.78 -23.48 7.48
N ARG A 289 -15.97 -24.52 7.66
CA ARG A 289 -14.59 -24.53 7.18
C ARG A 289 -14.51 -25.04 5.74
N PHE A 290 -13.34 -24.92 5.12
CA PHE A 290 -13.15 -25.62 3.85
C PHE A 290 -13.16 -27.11 4.11
N SER A 291 -13.94 -27.84 3.31
CA SER A 291 -13.88 -29.29 3.26
C SER A 291 -13.97 -29.72 1.80
N VAL A 292 -13.45 -30.89 1.47
CA VAL A 292 -13.65 -31.52 0.18
C VAL A 292 -14.15 -32.91 0.50
N ASP A 293 -15.37 -33.23 0.05
CA ASP A 293 -15.90 -34.59 0.10
C ASP A 293 -16.17 -35.06 -1.33
N LEU A 294 -15.38 -36.02 -1.79
CA LEU A 294 -15.51 -36.65 -3.10
C LEU A 294 -16.18 -38.03 -3.00
N GLY A 295 -16.76 -38.38 -1.84
CA GLY A 295 -17.41 -39.66 -1.54
C GLY A 295 -16.43 -40.80 -1.22
N PHE A 296 -15.29 -40.88 -1.92
CA PHE A 296 -14.21 -41.85 -1.65
C PHE A 296 -13.04 -41.27 -0.84
N TRP A 297 -12.96 -39.95 -0.73
CA TRP A 297 -11.95 -39.23 0.02
C TRP A 297 -12.56 -37.95 0.54
N SER A 298 -12.46 -37.74 1.86
CA SER A 298 -12.86 -36.50 2.50
C SER A 298 -11.67 -35.88 3.22
N TYR A 299 -11.51 -34.58 3.07
CA TYR A 299 -10.52 -33.79 3.80
C TYR A 299 -11.14 -32.49 4.26
N GLU A 300 -11.11 -32.27 5.58
CA GLU A 300 -11.55 -31.03 6.20
C GLU A 300 -10.33 -30.23 6.66
N TRP A 301 -10.30 -28.96 6.30
CA TRP A 301 -9.30 -28.05 6.80
C TRP A 301 -9.63 -27.69 8.25
N GLY A 302 -8.84 -28.23 9.19
CA GLY A 302 -8.97 -27.98 10.62
C GLY A 302 -8.36 -26.65 11.07
N LEU A 303 -8.14 -26.49 12.39
CA LEU A 303 -7.52 -25.29 12.97
C LEU A 303 -6.01 -25.18 12.68
N ASP A 304 -5.42 -26.21 12.08
CA ASP A 304 -4.01 -26.23 11.76
C ASP A 304 -3.67 -25.17 10.71
N PRO A 305 -2.74 -24.25 11.01
CA PRO A 305 -2.41 -23.15 10.11
C PRO A 305 -1.65 -23.62 8.86
N GLN A 306 -0.94 -24.76 8.94
CA GLN A 306 -0.08 -25.22 7.87
C GLN A 306 -0.84 -25.70 6.62
N PRO A 307 -1.90 -26.54 6.69
CA PRO A 307 -2.73 -26.85 5.53
C PRO A 307 -3.45 -25.64 4.93
N TYR A 308 -3.91 -24.72 5.79
CA TYR A 308 -4.54 -23.47 5.37
C TYR A 308 -3.54 -22.56 4.63
N TYR A 309 -2.28 -22.53 5.06
CA TYR A 309 -1.23 -21.76 4.38
C TYR A 309 -1.05 -22.20 2.92
N TRP A 310 -0.97 -23.50 2.65
CA TRP A 310 -0.82 -24.00 1.27
C TRP A 310 -2.05 -23.73 0.41
N LEU A 311 -3.26 -23.85 0.99
CA LEU A 311 -4.50 -23.50 0.31
C LEU A 311 -4.52 -22.01 -0.05
N GLN A 312 -4.19 -21.14 0.89
CA GLN A 312 -4.15 -19.70 0.66
C GLN A 312 -3.04 -19.30 -0.31
N LEU A 313 -1.87 -19.94 -0.24
CA LEU A 313 -0.80 -19.76 -1.22
C LEU A 313 -1.28 -20.13 -2.63
N ALA A 314 -2.05 -21.21 -2.77
CA ALA A 314 -2.64 -21.59 -4.05
C ALA A 314 -3.60 -20.50 -4.58
N PHE A 315 -4.45 -19.91 -3.72
CA PHE A 315 -5.29 -18.78 -4.11
C PHE A 315 -4.47 -17.55 -4.52
N VAL A 316 -3.44 -17.20 -3.75
CA VAL A 316 -2.54 -16.08 -4.07
C VAL A 316 -1.86 -16.30 -5.41
N VAL A 317 -1.34 -17.50 -5.68
CA VAL A 317 -0.70 -17.84 -6.96
C VAL A 317 -1.70 -17.80 -8.11
N ALA A 318 -2.91 -18.33 -7.93
CA ALA A 318 -3.95 -18.32 -8.95
C ALA A 318 -4.39 -16.89 -9.31
N VAL A 319 -4.64 -16.06 -8.30
CA VAL A 319 -4.95 -14.64 -8.45
C VAL A 319 -3.77 -13.94 -9.11
N LEU A 320 -2.54 -14.13 -8.61
CA LEU A 320 -1.35 -13.50 -9.19
C LEU A 320 -1.18 -13.84 -10.69
N ALA A 321 -1.37 -15.10 -11.07
CA ALA A 321 -1.30 -15.53 -12.46
C ALA A 321 -2.37 -14.84 -13.34
N LEU A 322 -3.59 -14.72 -12.83
CA LEU A 322 -4.68 -14.01 -13.52
C LEU A 322 -4.35 -12.52 -13.70
N PHE A 323 -3.88 -11.87 -12.65
CA PHE A 323 -3.63 -10.43 -12.65
C PHE A 323 -2.39 -10.06 -13.48
N LEU A 324 -1.34 -10.89 -13.50
CA LEU A 324 -0.21 -10.72 -14.42
C LEU A 324 -0.65 -10.81 -15.89
N ARG A 325 -1.58 -11.70 -16.21
CA ARG A 325 -2.17 -11.78 -17.56
C ARG A 325 -3.06 -10.58 -17.86
N LEU A 326 -3.79 -10.09 -16.87
CA LEU A 326 -4.68 -8.94 -16.98
C LEU A 326 -3.90 -7.63 -17.19
N GLU A 327 -2.78 -7.45 -16.51
CA GLU A 327 -1.87 -6.30 -16.66
C GLU A 327 -1.41 -6.14 -18.12
N HIS A 328 -1.01 -7.25 -18.76
CA HIS A 328 -0.55 -7.25 -20.15
C HIS A 328 -1.67 -7.28 -21.18
N SER A 329 -2.93 -7.35 -20.76
CA SER A 329 -4.10 -7.39 -21.65
C SER A 329 -4.51 -5.99 -22.16
N ARG A 330 -5.51 -5.93 -23.06
CA ARG A 330 -6.10 -4.67 -23.51
C ARG A 330 -6.74 -3.88 -22.36
N VAL A 331 -7.31 -4.60 -21.38
CA VAL A 331 -7.96 -4.01 -20.19
C VAL A 331 -6.94 -3.27 -19.33
N GLY A 332 -5.82 -3.92 -18.99
CA GLY A 332 -4.74 -3.29 -18.22
C GLY A 332 -4.13 -2.07 -18.91
N ARG A 333 -3.97 -2.12 -20.24
CA ARG A 333 -3.51 -0.95 -21.02
C ARG A 333 -4.50 0.21 -20.98
N ALA A 334 -5.80 -0.08 -21.08
CA ALA A 334 -6.85 0.94 -21.00
C ALA A 334 -6.88 1.61 -19.62
N TRP A 335 -6.79 0.85 -18.52
CA TRP A 335 -6.67 1.41 -17.17
C TRP A 335 -5.48 2.33 -17.03
N THR A 336 -4.33 1.91 -17.58
CA THR A 336 -3.15 2.75 -17.45
C THR A 336 -3.26 4.04 -18.28
N ALA A 337 -3.93 4.01 -19.44
CA ALA A 337 -4.22 5.22 -20.21
C ALA A 337 -5.17 6.16 -19.44
N ILE A 338 -6.23 5.62 -18.83
CA ILE A 338 -7.19 6.39 -18.02
C ILE A 338 -6.51 7.05 -16.82
N ARG A 339 -5.59 6.33 -16.17
CA ARG A 339 -4.82 6.85 -15.03
C ARG A 339 -3.90 8.01 -15.41
N GLU A 340 -3.32 8.00 -16.61
CA GLU A 340 -2.43 9.06 -17.06
C GLU A 340 -3.21 10.32 -17.43
N ASP A 341 -4.20 10.19 -18.32
CA ASP A 341 -5.11 11.27 -18.67
C ASP A 341 -6.42 10.66 -19.20
N GLU A 342 -7.47 10.78 -18.38
CA GLU A 342 -8.79 10.28 -18.73
C GLU A 342 -9.38 10.96 -19.99
N VAL A 343 -9.12 12.26 -20.17
CA VAL A 343 -9.66 13.03 -21.30
C VAL A 343 -8.94 12.62 -22.59
N ALA A 344 -7.61 12.47 -22.54
CA ALA A 344 -6.84 11.97 -23.68
C ALA A 344 -7.22 10.53 -24.04
N ALA A 345 -7.40 9.65 -23.04
CA ALA A 345 -7.85 8.29 -23.27
C ALA A 345 -9.23 8.24 -23.97
N ALA A 346 -10.18 9.04 -23.49
CA ALA A 346 -11.50 9.16 -24.11
C ALA A 346 -11.43 9.67 -25.56
N ALA A 347 -10.58 10.66 -25.84
CA ALA A 347 -10.39 11.19 -27.20
C ALA A 347 -9.81 10.16 -28.18
N THR A 348 -9.05 9.18 -27.69
CA THR A 348 -8.52 8.06 -28.50
C THR A 348 -9.51 6.88 -28.65
N GLY A 349 -10.74 7.02 -28.15
CA GLY A 349 -11.80 6.00 -28.28
C GLY A 349 -11.83 4.95 -27.17
N VAL A 350 -11.15 5.18 -26.04
CA VAL A 350 -11.25 4.30 -24.87
C VAL A 350 -12.53 4.63 -24.08
N ASP A 351 -13.38 3.63 -23.87
CA ASP A 351 -14.57 3.78 -23.03
C ASP A 351 -14.19 3.83 -21.55
N THR A 352 -13.95 5.03 -21.03
CA THR A 352 -13.46 5.26 -19.67
C THR A 352 -14.44 4.72 -18.62
N VAL A 353 -15.74 4.79 -18.89
CA VAL A 353 -16.80 4.31 -17.98
C VAL A 353 -16.72 2.80 -17.83
N ARG A 354 -16.73 2.05 -18.93
CA ARG A 354 -16.68 0.57 -18.87
C ARG A 354 -15.42 0.09 -18.18
N PHE A 355 -14.28 0.70 -18.48
CA PHE A 355 -13.02 0.29 -17.86
C PHE A 355 -12.95 0.66 -16.37
N LYS A 356 -13.47 1.82 -15.94
CA LYS A 356 -13.56 2.14 -14.50
C LYS A 356 -14.47 1.15 -13.74
N LEU A 357 -15.63 0.81 -14.30
CA LEU A 357 -16.52 -0.20 -13.71
C LEU A 357 -15.85 -1.57 -13.62
N LEU A 358 -15.13 -1.98 -14.66
CA LEU A 358 -14.36 -3.23 -14.65
C LEU A 358 -13.26 -3.22 -13.58
N ALA A 359 -12.62 -2.08 -13.32
CA ALA A 359 -11.61 -1.98 -12.26
C ALA A 359 -12.22 -2.23 -10.88
N PHE A 360 -13.35 -1.58 -10.57
CA PHE A 360 -14.07 -1.80 -9.31
C PHE A 360 -14.59 -3.23 -9.20
N ALA A 361 -15.21 -3.76 -10.25
CA ALA A 361 -15.71 -5.14 -10.31
C ALA A 361 -14.63 -6.19 -10.03
N ILE A 362 -13.47 -6.08 -10.68
CA ILE A 362 -12.37 -7.05 -10.56
C ILE A 362 -11.61 -6.89 -9.23
N GLY A 363 -11.45 -5.66 -8.75
CA GLY A 363 -10.91 -5.41 -7.42
C GLY A 363 -11.82 -5.95 -6.32
N ALA A 364 -13.12 -5.63 -6.40
CA ALA A 364 -14.11 -6.11 -5.44
C ALA A 364 -14.18 -7.64 -5.39
N SER A 365 -14.17 -8.32 -6.54
CA SER A 365 -14.22 -9.78 -6.57
C SER A 365 -13.03 -10.45 -5.90
N THR A 366 -11.82 -9.90 -6.05
CA THR A 366 -10.63 -10.41 -5.36
C THR A 366 -10.67 -10.17 -3.85
N SER A 367 -11.20 -9.03 -3.42
CA SER A 367 -11.50 -8.74 -2.02
C SER A 367 -12.52 -9.75 -1.45
N GLY A 368 -13.54 -10.09 -2.25
CA GLY A 368 -14.55 -11.09 -1.91
C GLY A 368 -13.99 -12.49 -1.69
N ILE A 369 -13.06 -12.94 -2.56
CA ILE A 369 -12.34 -14.22 -2.38
C ILE A 369 -11.58 -14.21 -1.05
N ALA A 370 -10.88 -13.12 -0.74
CA ALA A 370 -10.19 -12.99 0.54
C ALA A 370 -11.18 -13.07 1.72
N GLY A 371 -12.37 -12.47 1.59
CA GLY A 371 -13.44 -12.53 2.59
C GLY A 371 -13.93 -13.94 2.87
N VAL A 372 -14.19 -14.73 1.83
CA VAL A 372 -14.57 -16.14 1.98
C VAL A 372 -13.45 -16.91 2.67
N VAL A 373 -12.20 -16.79 2.20
CA VAL A 373 -11.06 -17.51 2.78
C VAL A 373 -10.89 -17.16 4.27
N TYR A 374 -11.07 -15.90 4.64
CA TYR A 374 -11.00 -15.46 6.03
C TYR A 374 -12.13 -16.03 6.90
N ALA A 375 -13.38 -15.92 6.43
CA ALA A 375 -14.55 -16.43 7.13
C ALA A 375 -14.44 -17.95 7.35
N SER A 376 -14.08 -18.70 6.31
CA SER A 376 -13.90 -20.14 6.38
C SER A 376 -12.72 -20.57 7.25
N LYS A 377 -11.70 -19.73 7.43
CA LYS A 377 -10.56 -20.04 8.29
C LYS A 377 -10.88 -19.80 9.77
N LEU A 378 -11.56 -18.70 10.08
CA LEU A 378 -11.95 -18.39 11.45
C LEU A 378 -13.14 -19.23 11.93
N GLY A 379 -13.99 -19.68 11.00
CA GLY A 379 -15.21 -20.42 11.29
C GLY A 379 -16.31 -19.56 11.93
N TYR A 380 -16.07 -18.25 12.00
CA TYR A 380 -16.98 -17.27 12.59
C TYR A 380 -16.59 -15.87 12.14
N ILE A 381 -17.60 -15.03 11.88
CA ILE A 381 -17.42 -13.62 11.54
C ILE A 381 -18.29 -12.73 12.43
N ASN A 382 -17.81 -11.53 12.74
CA ASN A 382 -18.62 -10.49 13.36
C ASN A 382 -18.45 -9.17 12.59
N SER A 383 -19.39 -8.24 12.79
CA SER A 383 -19.36 -6.93 12.13
C SER A 383 -18.15 -6.09 12.52
N GLU A 384 -17.65 -6.22 13.76
CA GLU A 384 -16.48 -5.50 14.27
C GLU A 384 -15.16 -5.88 13.59
N MET A 385 -15.05 -7.04 12.93
CA MET A 385 -13.86 -7.40 12.14
C MET A 385 -13.66 -6.50 10.91
N PHE A 386 -14.69 -5.77 10.48
CA PHE A 386 -14.70 -5.04 9.21
C PHE A 386 -14.67 -3.52 9.36
N MET A 387 -13.91 -3.00 10.33
CA MET A 387 -13.79 -1.55 10.58
C MET A 387 -13.08 -0.80 9.44
N VAL A 388 -13.41 0.50 9.29
CA VAL A 388 -12.80 1.43 8.31
C VAL A 388 -11.27 1.45 8.42
N LEU A 389 -10.73 1.34 9.64
CA LEU A 389 -9.29 1.30 9.90
C LEU A 389 -8.60 0.24 9.04
N LEU A 390 -9.24 -0.91 8.84
CA LEU A 390 -8.71 -2.01 8.05
C LEU A 390 -8.55 -1.63 6.56
N SER A 391 -9.46 -0.81 6.02
CA SER A 391 -9.34 -0.27 4.65
C SER A 391 -8.18 0.70 4.52
N VAL A 392 -8.01 1.58 5.52
CA VAL A 392 -6.89 2.54 5.55
C VAL A 392 -5.55 1.80 5.62
N LEU A 393 -5.47 0.73 6.42
CA LEU A 393 -4.29 -0.14 6.49
C LEU A 393 -4.04 -0.86 5.16
N ALA A 394 -5.07 -1.44 4.54
CA ALA A 394 -4.95 -2.09 3.24
C ALA A 394 -4.42 -1.13 2.16
N LEU A 395 -4.92 0.10 2.10
CA LEU A 395 -4.39 1.14 1.22
C LEU A 395 -2.93 1.47 1.55
N SER A 396 -2.61 1.60 2.84
CA SER A 396 -1.25 1.89 3.30
C SER A 396 -0.26 0.82 2.85
N TYR A 397 -0.65 -0.46 2.87
CA TYR A 397 0.17 -1.58 2.38
C TYR A 397 0.48 -1.45 0.89
N VAL A 398 -0.53 -1.11 0.08
CA VAL A 398 -0.38 -0.91 -1.37
C VAL A 398 0.51 0.30 -1.67
N VAL A 399 0.31 1.41 -0.94
CA VAL A 399 1.10 2.64 -1.10
C VAL A 399 2.57 2.42 -0.72
N PHE A 400 2.82 1.76 0.41
CA PHE A 400 4.16 1.43 0.87
C PHE A 400 4.89 0.46 -0.05
N GLY A 401 4.19 -0.56 -0.55
CA GLY A 401 4.74 -1.50 -1.52
C GLY A 401 5.13 -0.83 -2.85
N GLY A 402 4.31 0.13 -3.28
CA GLY A 402 4.46 0.89 -4.52
C GLY A 402 3.28 0.65 -5.45
N MET A 403 2.38 1.64 -5.52
CA MET A 403 1.17 1.59 -6.35
C MET A 403 1.47 1.21 -7.81
N GLY A 404 0.76 0.21 -8.31
CA GLY A 404 0.87 -0.29 -9.68
C GLY A 404 2.02 -1.29 -9.89
N SER A 405 2.66 -1.78 -8.83
CA SER A 405 3.67 -2.84 -8.87
C SER A 405 3.24 -4.04 -8.03
N ILE A 406 2.85 -5.13 -8.67
CA ILE A 406 2.43 -6.34 -7.95
C ILE A 406 3.50 -6.85 -6.96
N PRO A 407 4.78 -7.07 -7.33
CA PRO A 407 5.79 -7.56 -6.39
C PRO A 407 6.07 -6.56 -5.26
N GLY A 408 5.91 -5.26 -5.53
CA GLY A 408 6.02 -4.22 -4.50
C GLY A 408 4.89 -4.31 -3.49
N VAL A 409 3.66 -4.45 -3.95
CA VAL A 409 2.49 -4.63 -3.08
C VAL A 409 2.61 -5.89 -2.23
N LEU A 410 3.02 -7.04 -2.81
CA LEU A 410 3.25 -8.27 -2.05
C LEU A 410 4.26 -8.07 -0.91
N LEU A 411 5.40 -7.46 -1.21
CA LEU A 411 6.45 -7.21 -0.23
C LEU A 411 6.03 -6.15 0.81
N GLY A 412 5.35 -5.09 0.36
CA GLY A 412 4.88 -4.01 1.21
C GLY A 412 3.85 -4.49 2.23
N THR A 413 2.89 -5.29 1.78
CA THR A 413 1.91 -5.95 2.66
C THR A 413 2.61 -6.90 3.62
N ALA A 414 3.51 -7.76 3.15
CA ALA A 414 4.22 -8.70 4.02
C ALA A 414 4.99 -7.97 5.15
N ILE A 415 5.72 -6.90 4.82
CA ILE A 415 6.50 -6.13 5.80
C ILE A 415 5.60 -5.37 6.78
N LEU A 416 4.60 -4.64 6.27
CA LEU A 416 3.78 -3.78 7.13
C LEU A 416 2.78 -4.56 7.98
N VAL A 417 2.40 -5.77 7.57
CA VAL A 417 1.63 -6.68 8.43
C VAL A 417 2.54 -7.38 9.44
N TRP A 418 3.75 -7.79 9.03
CA TRP A 418 4.71 -8.45 9.91
C TRP A 418 5.20 -7.54 11.04
N LEU A 419 5.39 -6.24 10.77
CA LEU A 419 6.01 -5.32 11.72
C LEU A 419 5.19 -5.13 13.02
N PRO A 420 3.88 -4.80 13.00
CA PRO A 420 3.07 -4.72 14.22
C PRO A 420 3.05 -6.02 15.02
N GLU A 421 3.06 -7.17 14.34
CA GLU A 421 3.06 -8.48 15.01
C GLU A 421 4.42 -8.79 15.63
N ALA A 422 5.53 -8.41 14.99
CA ALA A 422 6.87 -8.52 15.56
C ALA A 422 7.03 -7.62 16.80
N LEU A 423 6.37 -6.46 16.81
CA LEU A 423 6.35 -5.52 17.93
C LEU A 423 5.32 -5.88 19.01
N ARG A 424 4.53 -6.94 18.82
CA ARG A 424 3.40 -7.28 19.67
C ARG A 424 3.76 -7.47 21.15
N ASP A 425 4.95 -8.00 21.42
CA ASP A 425 5.37 -8.33 22.78
C ASP A 425 6.12 -7.16 23.45
N THR A 426 6.43 -6.09 22.71
CA THR A 426 7.27 -4.97 23.18
C THR A 426 6.55 -3.62 23.20
N VAL A 427 5.50 -3.47 22.40
CA VAL A 427 4.79 -2.20 22.19
C VAL A 427 3.30 -2.41 22.42
N ASP A 428 2.67 -1.45 23.11
CA ASP A 428 1.23 -1.46 23.34
C ASP A 428 0.40 -1.43 22.05
N PRO A 429 -0.78 -2.07 22.00
CA PRO A 429 -1.58 -2.18 20.78
C PRO A 429 -1.90 -0.83 20.10
N GLN A 430 -2.14 0.21 20.89
CA GLN A 430 -2.50 1.55 20.38
C GLN A 430 -1.31 2.21 19.66
N ASP A 431 -0.10 2.03 20.19
CA ASP A 431 1.11 2.65 19.65
C ASP A 431 1.62 1.95 18.38
N ARG A 432 1.27 0.68 18.13
CA ARG A 432 1.72 -0.06 16.92
C ARG A 432 1.29 0.62 15.63
N TYR A 433 0.08 1.16 15.58
CA TYR A 433 -0.41 1.90 14.41
C TYR A 433 0.35 3.22 14.21
N MET A 434 0.84 3.80 15.30
CA MET A 434 1.66 5.00 15.30
C MET A 434 3.03 4.74 14.65
N TYR A 435 3.70 3.63 15.00
CA TYR A 435 4.94 3.21 14.36
C TYR A 435 4.75 2.92 12.87
N LEU A 436 3.63 2.30 12.51
CA LEU A 436 3.28 2.03 11.11
C LEU A 436 3.07 3.33 10.33
N GLY A 437 2.33 4.28 10.87
CA GLY A 437 2.15 5.62 10.30
C GLY A 437 3.46 6.39 10.18
N GLY A 438 4.31 6.35 11.21
CA GLY A 438 5.64 6.95 11.20
C GLY A 438 6.54 6.35 10.11
N LEU A 439 6.55 5.02 9.97
CA LEU A 439 7.28 4.33 8.92
C LEU A 439 6.80 4.73 7.52
N LEU A 440 5.48 4.88 7.33
CA LEU A 440 4.91 5.38 6.07
C LEU A 440 5.38 6.80 5.77
N VAL A 441 5.37 7.71 6.74
CA VAL A 441 5.83 9.09 6.56
C VAL A 441 7.32 9.14 6.22
N VAL A 442 8.15 8.39 6.94
CA VAL A 442 9.59 8.25 6.64
C VAL A 442 9.77 7.76 5.20
N MET A 443 9.05 6.70 4.83
CA MET A 443 9.10 6.16 3.48
C MET A 443 8.64 7.17 2.42
N MET A 444 7.58 7.95 2.67
CA MET A 444 7.12 8.99 1.74
C MET A 444 8.15 10.12 1.56
N ILE A 445 8.89 10.46 2.61
CA ILE A 445 9.97 11.47 2.56
C ILE A 445 11.16 10.95 1.75
N TYR A 446 11.64 9.74 2.02
CA TYR A 446 12.86 9.22 1.40
C TYR A 446 12.63 8.53 0.06
N ARG A 447 11.45 7.93 -0.13
CA ARG A 447 11.12 7.10 -1.28
C ARG A 447 9.62 7.13 -1.60
N PRO A 448 9.08 8.25 -2.13
CA PRO A 448 7.65 8.42 -2.46
C PRO A 448 7.12 7.46 -3.55
N GLN A 449 7.99 6.61 -4.07
CA GLN A 449 7.74 5.66 -5.13
C GLN A 449 7.16 4.32 -4.66
N GLY A 450 7.40 3.91 -3.40
CA GLY A 450 7.23 2.51 -3.00
C GLY A 450 8.55 1.83 -2.66
N LEU A 451 8.48 0.69 -1.99
CA LEU A 451 9.61 -0.23 -1.83
C LEU A 451 10.05 -0.85 -3.16
N LEU A 452 9.13 -1.24 -4.03
CA LEU A 452 9.47 -1.75 -5.37
C LEU A 452 8.54 -1.09 -6.38
N PRO A 453 8.81 0.17 -6.77
CA PRO A 453 7.97 0.90 -7.70
C PRO A 453 7.94 0.25 -9.08
N SER A 454 6.81 0.43 -9.77
CA SER A 454 6.70 0.07 -11.17
C SER A 454 7.67 0.93 -12.00
N ARG A 455 8.25 0.32 -13.06
CA ARG A 455 9.16 1.04 -13.97
C ARG A 455 8.52 2.30 -14.57
N ARG A 456 7.19 2.31 -14.70
CA ARG A 456 6.40 3.45 -15.21
C ARG A 456 6.31 4.56 -14.17
N ARG A 457 5.99 4.25 -12.91
CA ARG A 457 5.95 5.25 -11.82
C ARG A 457 7.30 5.93 -11.62
N GLN A 458 8.39 5.18 -11.78
CA GLN A 458 9.75 5.75 -11.77
C GLN A 458 10.00 6.75 -12.90
N ARG A 459 9.38 6.57 -14.08
CA ARG A 459 9.51 7.48 -15.22
C ARG A 459 8.66 8.74 -15.02
N GLU A 460 7.41 8.59 -14.58
CA GLU A 460 6.52 9.71 -14.28
C GLU A 460 7.15 10.72 -13.31
N LEU A 461 7.73 10.22 -12.21
CA LEU A 461 8.34 11.09 -11.20
C LEU A 461 9.62 11.77 -11.70
N LYS A 462 10.42 11.08 -12.52
CA LYS A 462 11.58 11.70 -13.18
C LYS A 462 11.16 12.79 -14.15
N MET A 463 10.14 12.54 -14.97
CA MET A 463 9.60 13.53 -15.90
C MET A 463 9.03 14.73 -15.14
N ALA A 464 8.36 14.52 -14.00
CA ALA A 464 7.86 15.60 -13.16
C ALA A 464 9.01 16.43 -12.54
N GLU A 465 10.09 15.78 -12.10
CA GLU A 465 11.29 16.44 -11.55
C GLU A 465 12.05 17.23 -12.64
N GLU A 466 12.20 16.66 -13.83
CA GLU A 466 12.79 17.32 -15.01
C GLU A 466 11.94 18.49 -15.50
N SER A 467 10.61 18.36 -15.50
CA SER A 467 9.68 19.43 -15.88
C SER A 467 9.66 20.57 -14.86
N ALA A 468 9.78 20.25 -13.57
CA ALA A 468 9.94 21.25 -12.52
C ALA A 468 11.26 22.03 -12.67
N GLY A 469 12.36 21.33 -12.99
CA GLY A 469 13.65 21.96 -13.28
C GLY A 469 13.66 22.81 -14.56
N GLY A 470 12.94 22.40 -15.60
CA GLY A 470 12.79 23.16 -16.85
C GLY A 470 11.98 24.45 -16.68
N ALA A 471 10.94 24.43 -15.83
CA ALA A 471 10.17 25.63 -15.49
C ALA A 471 10.99 26.66 -14.68
N ASP A 472 11.86 26.19 -13.78
CA ASP A 472 12.81 27.06 -13.05
C ASP A 472 13.88 27.64 -13.99
N ALA A 473 14.32 26.89 -15.01
CA ALA A 473 15.26 27.37 -16.02
C ALA A 473 14.64 28.42 -16.96
N LEU A 474 13.36 28.28 -17.33
CA LEU A 474 12.62 29.26 -18.15
C LEU A 474 12.27 30.54 -17.37
N GLY A 475 12.18 30.48 -16.04
CA GLY A 475 12.03 31.65 -15.16
C GLY A 475 13.32 32.45 -14.99
N ALA A 476 14.48 31.89 -15.33
CA ALA A 476 15.78 32.53 -15.31
C ALA A 476 16.17 33.03 -16.72
N GLN A 477 15.31 33.79 -17.40
CA GLN A 477 15.79 34.63 -18.49
C GLN A 477 16.58 35.81 -17.87
N PRO A 478 17.85 36.03 -18.25
CA PRO A 478 18.60 37.22 -17.85
C PRO A 478 18.08 38.42 -18.64
N GLY A 479 16.99 39.01 -18.16
CA GLY A 479 16.40 40.23 -18.72
C GLY A 479 16.77 41.45 -17.89
N GLY A 480 17.72 42.26 -18.40
CA GLY A 480 17.74 43.70 -18.15
C GLY A 480 18.92 44.24 -17.33
N ALA A 481 20.09 44.32 -17.96
CA ALA A 481 21.11 45.29 -17.56
C ALA A 481 21.95 45.72 -18.78
N GLN A 482 21.40 46.61 -19.61
CA GLN A 482 22.17 47.66 -20.30
C GLN A 482 21.24 48.86 -20.50
N GLY A 483 21.36 49.82 -19.58
CA GLY A 483 20.99 51.22 -19.72
C GLY A 483 22.18 52.03 -19.23
#